data_AF-A0A222FH20-F1
#
_entry.id   AF-A0A222FH20-F1
#
_cell.length_a   1.000
_cell.length_b   1.000
_cell.length_c   1.000
_cell.angle_alpha   90.00
_cell.angle_beta   90.00
_cell.angle_gamma   90.00
#
_symmetry.space_group_name_H-M   'P 1'
#
loop_
_entity.id
_entity.type
_entity.pdbx_description
1 polymer ?
#
loop_
_entity_poly.entity_id
_entity_poly.type
_entity_poly.pdbx_seq_one_letter_code
_entity_poly.pdbx_strand_id
1 'polypeptide(L)'
;MTIALARAGRGLMTLIAAIALQQTAVAESNYSWSSFTEPAYGLWSLAANHRISVFRDVPTHTTPALLVFGGYGSVFIEANRFGHNFYRDGTWFASAVGNLRTHSTLSRQQIDNSDVLSRYDLDERKAALEAGLQVGRRLPHGWFARFAWLQDVSQRHRSSETELLLYRRDELDLGLPRPVILLSVAGVQRQSAGLNNYYFGIDKKEIREGQPSVYRADAGWSAELELIASYRLRNSDVGVYAGLRHYQYDQSVSDSPLTHGGLIQQYFTGVGWYF
;
A
#
# COMPACT_ATOMS: atom_id res chain seq x y z
N MET A 1 20.20 -16.74 28.05
CA MET A 1 20.29 -15.51 28.87
C MET A 1 20.31 -14.33 27.89
N THR A 2 19.30 -14.10 27.06
CA THR A 2 17.89 -13.70 27.30
C THR A 2 17.77 -12.38 28.07
N ILE A 3 17.06 -11.43 27.44
CA ILE A 3 16.54 -10.13 27.93
C ILE A 3 17.35 -8.91 27.46
N ALA A 4 17.08 -8.48 26.23
CA ALA A 4 17.19 -7.08 25.79
C ALA A 4 16.28 -6.82 24.56
N LEU A 5 14.99 -7.18 24.64
CA LEU A 5 14.03 -6.92 23.54
C LEU A 5 12.61 -6.57 24.03
N ALA A 6 12.51 -5.97 25.21
CA ALA A 6 11.22 -5.74 25.90
C ALA A 6 10.83 -4.27 26.07
N ARG A 7 11.39 -3.31 25.32
CA ARG A 7 11.09 -1.87 25.54
C ARG A 7 10.53 -1.05 24.37
N ALA A 8 10.38 -1.60 23.16
CA ALA A 8 9.74 -0.87 22.06
C ALA A 8 8.25 -1.22 21.83
N GLY A 9 7.75 -2.33 22.38
CA GLY A 9 6.40 -2.85 22.07
C GLY A 9 5.25 -2.42 22.97
N ARG A 10 5.48 -1.62 24.03
CA ARG A 10 4.46 -1.32 25.05
C ARG A 10 3.79 0.05 24.92
N GLY A 11 4.24 0.91 24.01
CA GLY A 11 3.62 2.24 23.79
C GLY A 11 2.40 2.22 22.86
N LEU A 12 2.34 1.28 21.92
CA LEU A 12 1.31 1.27 20.87
C LEU A 12 0.08 0.41 21.21
N MET A 13 0.18 -0.52 22.17
CA MET A 13 -0.93 -1.42 22.53
C MET A 13 -1.96 -0.81 23.49
N THR A 14 -1.65 0.31 24.15
CA THR A 14 -2.51 0.86 25.22
C THR A 14 -3.60 1.81 24.71
N LEU A 15 -3.59 2.18 23.42
CA LEU A 15 -4.60 3.12 22.85
C LEU A 15 -5.87 2.43 22.31
N ILE A 16 -5.86 1.10 22.15
CA ILE A 16 -6.94 0.36 21.46
C ILE A 16 -8.10 0.00 22.42
N ALA A 17 -7.92 0.08 23.74
CA ALA A 17 -8.85 -0.53 24.71
C ALA A 17 -9.91 0.41 25.33
N ALA A 18 -9.91 1.72 25.07
CA ALA A 18 -10.70 2.67 25.88
C ALA A 18 -12.01 3.20 25.26
N ILE A 19 -12.41 2.77 24.05
CA ILE A 19 -13.59 3.33 23.37
C ILE A 19 -14.55 2.21 22.97
N ALA A 20 -15.18 1.61 23.96
CA ALA A 20 -16.34 0.77 23.75
C ALA A 20 -17.31 1.02 24.89
N LEU A 21 -18.38 1.77 24.61
CA LEU A 21 -19.73 1.57 25.12
C LEU A 21 -20.61 2.74 24.69
N GLN A 22 -21.38 2.54 23.63
CA GLN A 22 -22.77 2.99 23.52
C GLN A 22 -23.44 2.31 22.31
N GLN A 23 -24.68 1.87 22.51
CA GLN A 23 -25.48 1.12 21.55
C GLN A 23 -25.93 2.01 20.40
N THR A 24 -25.85 1.52 19.17
CA THR A 24 -26.52 2.12 18.01
C THR A 24 -27.52 1.13 17.44
N ALA A 25 -28.77 1.58 17.31
CA ALA A 25 -29.84 0.84 16.65
C ALA A 25 -29.45 0.50 15.20
N VAL A 26 -29.66 -0.75 14.81
CA VAL A 26 -29.46 -1.24 13.45
C VAL A 26 -30.75 -0.99 12.67
N ALA A 27 -30.68 -0.17 11.62
CA ALA A 27 -31.73 -0.10 10.63
C ALA A 27 -31.48 -1.22 9.60
N GLU A 28 -32.41 -2.16 9.50
CA GLU A 28 -32.41 -3.19 8.45
C GLU A 28 -32.69 -2.54 7.09
N SER A 29 -31.77 -2.71 6.13
CA SER A 29 -32.02 -2.38 4.73
C SER A 29 -32.10 -3.66 3.91
N ASN A 30 -33.29 -3.93 3.38
CA ASN A 30 -33.57 -5.00 2.44
C ASN A 30 -32.78 -4.79 1.13
N TYR A 31 -31.88 -5.72 0.80
CA TYR A 31 -31.12 -5.71 -0.45
C TYR A 31 -32.00 -6.18 -1.62
N SER A 32 -32.43 -5.24 -2.45
CA SER A 32 -32.98 -5.47 -3.80
C SER A 32 -31.88 -5.26 -4.83
N TRP A 33 -31.81 -6.11 -5.86
CA TRP A 33 -30.88 -6.04 -7.01
C TRP A 33 -30.99 -4.77 -7.88
N SER A 34 -31.69 -3.74 -7.41
CA SER A 34 -32.02 -2.51 -8.12
C SER A 34 -31.06 -1.33 -7.90
N SER A 35 -29.94 -1.49 -7.18
CA SER A 35 -29.01 -0.38 -6.87
C SER A 35 -27.93 -0.14 -7.94
N PHE A 36 -28.28 -0.24 -9.23
CA PHE A 36 -27.37 0.11 -10.35
C PHE A 36 -27.33 1.62 -10.67
N THR A 37 -27.92 2.46 -9.82
CA THR A 37 -28.08 3.91 -10.09
C THR A 37 -27.22 4.82 -9.22
N GLU A 38 -26.20 4.30 -8.53
CA GLU A 38 -25.25 5.19 -7.83
C GLU A 38 -24.40 5.93 -8.86
N PRO A 39 -24.28 7.27 -8.80
CA PRO A 39 -23.42 8.00 -9.73
C PRO A 39 -21.97 7.56 -9.51
N ALA A 40 -21.21 7.51 -10.60
CA ALA A 40 -19.77 7.39 -10.50
C ALA A 40 -19.26 8.56 -9.66
N TYR A 41 -18.27 8.30 -8.83
CA TYR A 41 -17.61 9.34 -8.06
C TYR A 41 -16.12 9.07 -8.04
N GLY A 42 -15.31 10.12 -8.16
CA GLY A 42 -13.89 9.96 -7.96
C GLY A 42 -13.05 11.07 -8.52
N LEU A 43 -11.75 10.80 -8.60
CA LEU A 43 -10.71 11.61 -9.20
C LEU A 43 -9.88 10.69 -10.09
N TRP A 44 -9.82 10.95 -11.39
CA TRP A 44 -8.78 10.39 -12.24
C TRP A 44 -7.72 11.44 -12.46
N SER A 45 -6.45 11.05 -12.47
CA SER A 45 -5.37 12.01 -12.43
C SER A 45 -4.08 11.53 -13.05
N LEU A 46 -3.31 12.51 -13.55
CA LEU A 46 -1.92 12.33 -13.93
C LEU A 46 -1.04 12.84 -12.79
N ALA A 47 -0.11 11.99 -12.37
CA ALA A 47 0.81 12.25 -11.27
C ALA A 47 2.26 12.13 -11.70
N ALA A 48 3.13 12.86 -11.01
CA ALA A 48 4.53 12.52 -10.87
C ALA A 48 4.72 11.73 -9.57
N ASN A 49 5.31 10.54 -9.66
CA ASN A 49 5.67 9.69 -8.52
C ASN A 49 7.18 9.67 -8.35
N HIS A 50 7.66 10.31 -7.28
CA HIS A 50 9.06 10.33 -6.88
C HIS A 50 9.31 9.19 -5.89
N ARG A 51 10.14 8.21 -6.26
CA ARG A 51 10.40 7.03 -5.45
C ARG A 51 11.85 6.97 -4.99
N ILE A 52 12.03 6.90 -3.68
CA ILE A 52 13.27 6.52 -3.01
C ILE A 52 13.25 5.00 -2.88
N SER A 53 14.21 4.35 -3.54
CA SER A 53 14.36 2.90 -3.57
C SER A 53 14.95 2.39 -2.24
N VAL A 54 14.68 1.12 -1.93
CA VAL A 54 15.38 0.39 -0.87
C VAL A 54 16.68 -0.26 -1.36
N PHE A 55 16.83 -0.40 -2.69
CA PHE A 55 17.97 -1.07 -3.32
C PHE A 55 19.23 -0.20 -3.35
N ARG A 56 20.40 -0.83 -3.14
CA ARG A 56 21.70 -0.16 -3.11
C ARG A 56 22.04 0.55 -4.42
N ASP A 57 22.51 1.78 -4.29
CA ASP A 57 22.96 2.66 -5.38
C ASP A 57 21.93 2.84 -6.50
N VAL A 58 20.63 2.68 -6.18
CA VAL A 58 19.54 3.03 -7.09
C VAL A 58 19.08 4.44 -6.75
N PRO A 59 19.34 5.44 -7.60
CA PRO A 59 18.95 6.82 -7.31
C PRO A 59 17.43 6.99 -7.27
N THR A 60 17.00 8.02 -6.55
CA THR A 60 15.62 8.48 -6.60
C THR A 60 15.22 8.77 -8.04
N HIS A 61 14.09 8.25 -8.48
CA HIS A 61 13.59 8.45 -9.83
C HIS A 61 12.13 8.87 -9.82
N THR A 62 11.76 9.58 -10.87
CA THR A 62 10.41 10.14 -11.04
C THR A 62 9.75 9.45 -12.22
N THR A 63 8.57 8.89 -12.01
CA THR A 63 7.78 8.28 -13.09
C THR A 63 6.41 8.93 -13.21
N PRO A 64 5.88 9.07 -14.43
CA PRO A 64 4.47 9.41 -14.60
C PRO A 64 3.61 8.26 -14.06
N ALA A 65 2.53 8.62 -13.37
CA ALA A 65 1.56 7.66 -12.84
C ALA A 65 0.14 8.12 -13.19
N LEU A 66 -0.69 7.19 -13.63
CA LEU A 66 -2.14 7.39 -13.69
C LEU A 66 -2.72 6.91 -12.38
N LEU A 67 -3.34 7.79 -11.61
CA LEU A 67 -4.00 7.44 -10.35
C LEU A 67 -5.50 7.71 -10.46
N VAL A 68 -6.28 6.69 -10.11
CA VAL A 68 -7.74 6.78 -10.02
C VAL A 68 -8.14 6.48 -8.58
N PHE A 69 -8.91 7.39 -8.00
CA PHE A 69 -9.50 7.24 -6.67
C PHE A 69 -11.00 7.41 -6.81
N GLY A 70 -11.77 6.34 -6.76
CA GLY A 70 -13.20 6.44 -7.00
C GLY A 70 -13.92 5.11 -7.06
N GLY A 71 -15.21 5.17 -7.35
CA GLY A 71 -16.04 3.99 -7.50
C GLY A 71 -17.32 4.26 -8.26
N TYR A 72 -17.99 3.17 -8.60
CA TYR A 72 -19.30 3.14 -9.21
C TYR A 72 -20.06 1.94 -8.66
N GLY A 73 -21.08 2.21 -7.84
CA GLY A 73 -21.81 1.19 -7.11
C GLY A 73 -20.88 0.33 -6.25
N SER A 74 -20.85 -0.97 -6.53
CA SER A 74 -20.02 -1.94 -5.82
C SER A 74 -18.55 -1.96 -6.25
N VAL A 75 -18.19 -1.37 -7.39
CA VAL A 75 -16.83 -1.39 -7.93
C VAL A 75 -16.05 -0.15 -7.48
N PHE A 76 -14.78 -0.33 -7.14
CA PHE A 76 -13.90 0.76 -6.74
C PHE A 76 -12.48 0.60 -7.29
N ILE A 77 -11.79 1.74 -7.40
CA ILE A 77 -10.36 1.84 -7.67
C ILE A 77 -9.75 2.82 -6.65
N GLU A 78 -8.72 2.37 -5.95
CA GLU A 78 -7.94 3.07 -4.94
C GLU A 78 -6.47 3.03 -5.36
N ALA A 79 -6.09 3.91 -6.29
CA ALA A 79 -4.77 3.95 -6.91
C ALA A 79 -4.34 2.60 -7.50
N ASN A 80 -3.49 1.85 -6.80
CA ASN A 80 -2.98 0.56 -7.23
C ASN A 80 -3.90 -0.62 -6.86
N ARG A 81 -5.00 -0.38 -6.14
CA ARG A 81 -5.99 -1.39 -5.76
C ARG A 81 -7.29 -1.17 -6.53
N PHE A 82 -7.96 -2.25 -6.88
CA PHE A 82 -9.30 -2.23 -7.44
C PHE A 82 -10.11 -3.37 -6.84
N GLY A 83 -11.43 -3.26 -6.83
CA GLY A 83 -12.23 -4.32 -6.25
C GLY A 83 -13.73 -4.17 -6.43
N HIS A 84 -14.43 -5.19 -5.96
CA HIS A 84 -15.88 -5.29 -5.98
C HIS A 84 -16.38 -5.67 -4.58
N ASN A 85 -17.20 -4.81 -3.99
CA ASN A 85 -17.88 -5.05 -2.72
C ASN A 85 -19.07 -5.98 -2.95
N PHE A 86 -18.97 -7.23 -2.52
CA PHE A 86 -20.08 -8.18 -2.56
C PHE A 86 -20.90 -8.17 -1.27
N TYR A 87 -20.40 -7.52 -0.21
CA TYR A 87 -21.13 -7.29 1.03
C TYR A 87 -20.82 -5.92 1.61
N ARG A 88 -21.86 -5.22 2.07
CA ARG A 88 -21.76 -3.97 2.83
C ARG A 88 -23.03 -3.77 3.66
N ASP A 89 -22.95 -3.38 4.92
CA ASP A 89 -24.14 -3.08 5.75
C ASP A 89 -24.05 -1.72 6.47
N GLY A 90 -23.11 -0.88 6.01
CA GLY A 90 -22.79 0.41 6.64
C GLY A 90 -21.81 0.30 7.81
N THR A 91 -21.66 -0.88 8.42
CA THR A 91 -20.67 -1.16 9.47
C THR A 91 -19.54 -2.03 8.93
N TRP A 92 -19.87 -3.13 8.27
CA TRP A 92 -18.95 -4.09 7.70
C TRP A 92 -18.96 -3.99 6.19
N PHE A 93 -17.85 -4.38 5.58
CA PHE A 93 -17.76 -4.63 4.14
C PHE A 93 -16.88 -5.84 3.87
N ALA A 94 -17.17 -6.53 2.78
CA ALA A 94 -16.30 -7.55 2.23
C ALA A 94 -16.20 -7.37 0.71
N SER A 95 -14.99 -7.56 0.18
CA SER A 95 -14.69 -7.30 -1.21
C SER A 95 -13.75 -8.35 -1.79
N ALA A 96 -13.94 -8.67 -3.06
CA ALA A 96 -12.88 -9.25 -3.88
C ALA A 96 -12.01 -8.11 -4.41
N VAL A 97 -10.70 -8.27 -4.33
CA VAL A 97 -9.75 -7.20 -4.68
C VAL A 97 -8.62 -7.68 -5.56
N GLY A 98 -8.15 -6.78 -6.42
CA GLY A 98 -6.87 -6.88 -7.11
C GLY A 98 -5.95 -5.74 -6.67
N ASN A 99 -4.65 -6.00 -6.64
CA ASN A 99 -3.63 -5.06 -6.21
C ASN A 99 -2.41 -5.15 -7.12
N LEU A 100 -1.97 -4.01 -7.66
CA LEU A 100 -0.77 -3.92 -8.48
C LEU A 100 0.42 -3.52 -7.59
N ARG A 101 1.38 -4.43 -7.45
CA ARG A 101 2.64 -4.22 -6.72
C ARG A 101 3.67 -3.57 -7.62
N THR A 102 4.00 -2.31 -7.36
CA THR A 102 5.05 -1.61 -8.12
C THR A 102 6.19 -1.10 -7.23
N HIS A 103 5.99 -1.00 -5.91
CA HIS A 103 6.94 -0.31 -5.04
C HIS A 103 8.29 -1.05 -4.89
N SER A 104 8.32 -2.38 -5.04
CA SER A 104 9.53 -3.23 -4.90
C SER A 104 10.23 -3.56 -6.23
N THR A 105 9.89 -2.90 -7.33
CA THR A 105 10.48 -3.21 -8.65
C THR A 105 11.93 -2.75 -8.77
N LEU A 106 12.72 -3.48 -9.55
CA LEU A 106 14.10 -3.17 -9.90
C LEU A 106 14.33 -3.58 -11.37
N SER A 107 14.64 -2.61 -12.24
CA SER A 107 14.87 -2.83 -13.68
C SER A 107 16.31 -3.22 -14.00
N ARG A 108 16.56 -3.80 -15.18
CA ARG A 108 17.91 -4.15 -15.63
C ARG A 108 18.82 -2.93 -15.70
N GLN A 109 18.30 -1.80 -16.20
CA GLN A 109 19.04 -0.54 -16.23
C GLN A 109 19.46 -0.07 -14.83
N GLN A 110 18.62 -0.26 -13.80
CA GLN A 110 18.96 0.10 -12.42
C GLN A 110 20.02 -0.85 -11.83
N ILE A 111 19.97 -2.14 -12.18
CA ILE A 111 20.98 -3.13 -11.78
C ILE A 111 22.33 -2.79 -12.40
N ASP A 112 22.36 -2.57 -13.72
CA ASP A 112 23.60 -2.34 -14.47
C ASP A 112 24.29 -1.02 -14.08
N ASN A 113 23.51 0.00 -13.72
CA ASN A 113 24.04 1.31 -13.31
C ASN A 113 24.42 1.39 -11.81
N SER A 114 24.20 0.33 -11.03
CA SER A 114 24.52 0.30 -9.60
C SER A 114 25.86 -0.39 -9.35
N ASP A 115 26.76 0.28 -8.64
CA ASP A 115 28.11 -0.24 -8.33
C ASP A 115 28.10 -1.51 -7.46
N VAL A 116 27.03 -1.69 -6.69
CA VAL A 116 26.83 -2.87 -5.84
C VAL A 116 26.02 -3.95 -6.56
N LEU A 117 24.91 -3.61 -7.21
CA LEU A 117 24.01 -4.61 -7.81
C LEU A 117 24.61 -5.23 -9.08
N SER A 118 25.36 -4.46 -9.86
CA SER A 118 26.02 -4.93 -11.09
C SER A 118 27.10 -6.00 -10.84
N ARG A 119 27.48 -6.27 -9.59
CA ARG A 119 28.41 -7.35 -9.19
C ARG A 119 27.76 -8.73 -9.25
N TYR A 120 26.44 -8.78 -9.25
CA TYR A 120 25.63 -9.98 -9.36
C TYR A 120 25.08 -10.10 -10.79
N ASP A 121 24.61 -11.29 -11.18
CA ASP A 121 23.82 -11.48 -12.40
C ASP A 121 22.32 -11.52 -12.05
N LEU A 122 21.81 -10.43 -11.47
CA LEU A 122 20.43 -10.37 -10.97
C LEU A 122 19.43 -10.32 -12.12
N ASP A 123 18.38 -11.13 -12.00
CA ASP A 123 17.17 -10.96 -12.80
C ASP A 123 16.43 -9.66 -12.40
N GLU A 124 15.70 -9.08 -13.34
CA GLU A 124 14.82 -7.94 -13.02
C GLU A 124 13.74 -8.31 -12.00
N ARG A 125 13.48 -7.40 -11.05
CA ARG A 125 12.37 -7.54 -10.11
C ARG A 125 11.17 -6.78 -10.67
N LYS A 126 10.18 -7.51 -11.16
CA LYS A 126 9.08 -6.95 -11.93
C LYS A 126 7.85 -6.70 -11.06
N ALA A 127 6.96 -5.84 -11.55
CA ALA A 127 5.67 -5.59 -10.90
C ALA A 127 4.84 -6.88 -10.87
N ALA A 128 4.03 -7.06 -9.83
CA ALA A 128 3.16 -8.22 -9.67
C ALA A 128 1.69 -7.79 -9.59
N LEU A 129 0.81 -8.59 -10.18
CA LEU A 129 -0.63 -8.46 -9.96
C LEU A 129 -1.03 -9.50 -8.92
N GLU A 130 -1.66 -9.01 -7.87
CA GLU A 130 -2.18 -9.82 -6.78
C GLU A 130 -3.70 -9.76 -6.77
N ALA A 131 -4.34 -10.83 -6.32
CA ALA A 131 -5.77 -10.87 -6.10
C ALA A 131 -6.08 -11.54 -4.77
N GLY A 132 -7.23 -11.21 -4.18
CA GLY A 132 -7.65 -11.85 -2.95
C GLY A 132 -8.92 -11.26 -2.37
N LEU A 133 -9.07 -11.43 -1.05
CA LEU A 133 -10.25 -11.02 -0.32
C LEU A 133 -9.86 -9.99 0.74
N GLN A 134 -10.75 -9.04 0.96
CA GLN A 134 -10.65 -8.13 2.09
C GLN A 134 -11.95 -8.09 2.86
N VAL A 135 -11.83 -7.88 4.17
CA VAL A 135 -12.93 -7.57 5.07
C VAL A 135 -12.56 -6.32 5.84
N GLY A 136 -13.53 -5.45 6.08
CA GLY A 136 -13.29 -4.30 6.92
C GLY A 136 -14.51 -3.89 7.71
N ARG A 137 -14.24 -3.02 8.67
CA ARG A 137 -15.20 -2.54 9.65
C ARG A 137 -15.02 -1.06 9.86
N ARG A 138 -16.13 -0.32 9.81
CA ARG A 138 -16.24 1.04 10.30
C ARG A 138 -16.16 1.03 11.83
N LEU A 139 -15.24 1.82 12.34
CA LEU A 139 -15.00 2.05 13.76
C LEU A 139 -15.56 3.43 14.15
N PRO A 140 -15.71 3.71 15.46
CA PRO A 140 -16.06 5.04 15.94
C PRO A 140 -15.11 6.12 15.43
N HIS A 141 -15.56 7.38 15.45
CA HIS A 141 -14.76 8.55 15.06
C HIS A 141 -14.26 8.54 13.60
N GLY A 142 -14.99 7.85 12.71
CA GLY A 142 -14.72 7.86 11.26
C GLY A 142 -13.58 6.94 10.81
N TRP A 143 -12.99 6.17 11.73
CA TRP A 143 -11.95 5.18 11.40
C TRP A 143 -12.52 3.96 10.69
N PHE A 144 -11.69 3.31 9.89
CA PHE A 144 -11.97 2.04 9.24
C PHE A 144 -10.79 1.09 9.46
N ALA A 145 -11.06 -0.12 9.93
CA ALA A 145 -10.10 -1.21 9.94
C ALA A 145 -10.34 -2.11 8.72
N ARG A 146 -9.27 -2.54 8.06
CA ARG A 146 -9.32 -3.41 6.89
C ARG A 146 -8.27 -4.50 7.02
N PHE A 147 -8.70 -5.74 6.90
CA PHE A 147 -7.84 -6.90 6.73
C PHE A 147 -7.92 -7.35 5.27
N ALA A 148 -6.78 -7.63 4.64
CA ALA A 148 -6.73 -8.21 3.30
C ALA A 148 -5.77 -9.40 3.26
N TRP A 149 -6.15 -10.44 2.53
CA TRP A 149 -5.26 -11.53 2.15
C TRP A 149 -5.12 -11.53 0.63
N LEU A 150 -3.89 -11.46 0.15
CA LEU A 150 -3.54 -11.29 -1.26
C LEU A 150 -2.62 -12.41 -1.71
N GLN A 151 -2.81 -12.88 -2.94
CA GLN A 151 -1.97 -13.89 -3.58
C GLN A 151 -1.56 -13.42 -4.98
N ASP A 152 -0.32 -13.73 -5.36
CA ASP A 152 0.16 -13.48 -6.71
C ASP A 152 -0.63 -14.27 -7.76
N VAL A 153 -1.23 -13.55 -8.71
CA VAL A 153 -1.88 -14.14 -9.90
C VAL A 153 -1.07 -13.89 -11.19
N SER A 154 -0.03 -13.05 -11.12
CA SER A 154 0.91 -12.80 -12.22
C SER A 154 2.06 -13.80 -12.32
N GLN A 155 2.15 -14.75 -11.38
CA GLN A 155 3.15 -15.82 -11.34
C GLN A 155 4.61 -15.34 -11.21
N ARG A 156 4.82 -14.15 -10.64
CA ARG A 156 6.13 -13.53 -10.42
C ARG A 156 6.81 -14.07 -9.17
N HIS A 157 6.15 -13.93 -8.02
CA HIS A 157 6.63 -14.41 -6.72
C HIS A 157 5.88 -15.64 -6.21
N ARG A 158 4.72 -16.01 -6.81
CA ARG A 158 3.92 -17.21 -6.49
C ARG A 158 3.62 -17.37 -5.00
N SER A 159 3.45 -16.26 -4.30
CA SER A 159 3.31 -16.26 -2.85
C SER A 159 2.22 -15.29 -2.39
N SER A 160 2.01 -15.20 -1.09
CA SER A 160 0.94 -14.40 -0.48
C SER A 160 1.47 -13.28 0.40
N GLU A 161 0.59 -12.30 0.64
CA GLU A 161 0.74 -11.24 1.61
C GLU A 161 -0.55 -11.11 2.42
N THR A 162 -0.45 -10.60 3.64
CA THR A 162 -1.60 -10.24 4.46
C THR A 162 -1.41 -8.85 5.00
N GLU A 163 -2.45 -8.03 4.96
CA GLU A 163 -2.42 -6.64 5.39
C GLU A 163 -3.45 -6.41 6.48
N LEU A 164 -3.08 -5.59 7.47
CA LEU A 164 -4.01 -4.98 8.40
C LEU A 164 -3.80 -3.47 8.37
N LEU A 165 -4.83 -2.74 7.96
CA LEU A 165 -4.80 -1.30 7.77
C LEU A 165 -5.85 -0.63 8.65
N LEU A 166 -5.50 0.54 9.16
CA LEU A 166 -6.39 1.47 9.84
C LEU A 166 -6.34 2.79 9.06
N TYR A 167 -7.49 3.26 8.59
CA TYR A 167 -7.55 4.49 7.81
C TYR A 167 -8.72 5.39 8.18
N ARG A 168 -8.56 6.68 7.90
CA ARG A 168 -9.59 7.70 8.10
C ARG A 168 -9.47 8.77 7.03
N ARG A 169 -10.61 9.37 6.69
CA ARG A 169 -10.69 10.52 5.80
C ARG A 169 -11.20 11.72 6.60
N ASP A 170 -10.40 12.77 6.67
CA ASP A 170 -10.69 13.99 7.40
C ASP A 170 -10.89 15.17 6.43
N GLU A 171 -11.80 16.07 6.78
CA GLU A 171 -11.95 17.37 6.09
C GLU A 171 -11.23 18.44 6.91
N LEU A 172 -10.21 19.04 6.32
CA LEU A 172 -9.39 20.07 6.94
C LEU A 172 -9.81 21.44 6.42
N ASP A 173 -10.36 22.27 7.30
CA ASP A 173 -10.57 23.69 7.02
C ASP A 173 -9.25 24.46 7.22
N LEU A 174 -8.65 24.87 6.11
CA LEU A 174 -7.41 25.65 6.09
C LEU A 174 -7.66 27.11 5.68
N GLY A 175 -8.90 27.61 5.79
CA GLY A 175 -9.28 28.95 5.33
C GLY A 175 -9.32 29.09 3.80
N LEU A 176 -9.34 27.96 3.08
CA LEU A 176 -9.50 27.90 1.63
C LEU A 176 -11.00 27.88 1.26
N PRO A 177 -11.37 28.25 0.02
CA PRO A 177 -12.77 28.20 -0.44
C PRO A 177 -13.46 26.82 -0.35
N ARG A 178 -12.69 25.73 -0.22
CA ARG A 178 -13.16 24.37 0.00
C ARG A 178 -12.23 23.68 1.01
N PRO A 179 -12.70 22.68 1.77
CA PRO A 179 -11.83 21.92 2.65
C PRO A 179 -10.82 21.09 1.85
N VAL A 180 -9.65 20.85 2.45
CA VAL A 180 -8.70 19.85 1.98
C VAL A 180 -9.13 18.50 2.55
N ILE A 181 -9.25 17.50 1.68
CA ILE A 181 -9.53 16.13 2.11
C ILE A 181 -8.21 15.43 2.38
N LEU A 182 -8.00 15.00 3.63
CA LEU A 182 -6.83 14.21 4.04
C LEU A 182 -7.24 12.75 4.26
N LEU A 183 -6.71 11.84 3.46
CA LEU A 183 -6.70 10.41 3.75
C LEU A 183 -5.45 10.09 4.57
N SER A 184 -5.63 9.48 5.74
CA SER A 184 -4.56 8.96 6.58
C SER A 184 -4.69 7.45 6.71
N VAL A 185 -3.61 6.72 6.48
CA VAL A 185 -3.56 5.26 6.58
C VAL A 185 -2.34 4.87 7.40
N ALA A 186 -2.52 3.96 8.35
CA ALA A 186 -1.45 3.27 9.04
C ALA A 186 -1.67 1.76 8.90
N GLY A 187 -0.61 1.02 8.68
CA GLY A 187 -0.71 -0.38 8.29
C GLY A 187 0.42 -1.25 8.78
N VAL A 188 0.14 -2.54 8.88
CA VAL A 188 1.16 -3.59 8.96
C VAL A 188 0.87 -4.65 7.91
N GLN A 189 1.91 -5.13 7.27
CA GLN A 189 1.82 -6.18 6.25
C GLN A 189 2.73 -7.33 6.64
N ARG A 190 2.25 -8.56 6.47
CA ARG A 190 3.03 -9.78 6.62
C ARG A 190 3.31 -10.36 5.24
N GLN A 191 4.59 -10.46 4.93
CA GLN A 191 5.08 -10.98 3.67
C GLN A 191 5.63 -12.38 3.83
N SER A 192 5.29 -13.23 2.87
CA SER A 192 5.84 -14.58 2.81
C SER A 192 7.31 -14.56 2.40
N ALA A 193 8.05 -15.60 2.81
CA ALA A 193 9.45 -15.76 2.41
C ALA A 193 9.61 -15.79 0.89
N GLY A 194 8.67 -16.40 0.15
CA GLY A 194 8.73 -16.44 -1.32
C GLY A 194 8.58 -15.06 -1.97
N LEU A 195 7.71 -14.20 -1.42
CA LEU A 195 7.61 -12.79 -1.83
C LEU A 195 8.93 -12.05 -1.58
N ASN A 196 9.47 -12.15 -0.36
CA ASN A 196 10.70 -11.47 0.00
C ASN A 196 11.90 -11.99 -0.79
N ASN A 197 11.98 -13.30 -1.04
CA ASN A 197 13.02 -13.91 -1.86
C ASN A 197 12.97 -13.40 -3.30
N TYR A 198 11.78 -13.25 -3.88
CA TYR A 198 11.66 -12.72 -5.24
C TYR A 198 12.21 -11.30 -5.34
N TYR A 199 11.87 -10.40 -4.41
CA TYR A 199 12.27 -8.99 -4.51
C TYR A 199 13.65 -8.70 -3.94
N PHE A 200 14.04 -9.38 -2.86
CA PHE A 200 15.20 -9.04 -2.04
C PHE A 200 16.18 -10.20 -1.86
N GLY A 201 15.87 -11.38 -2.40
CA GLY A 201 16.74 -12.55 -2.42
C GLY A 201 17.81 -12.49 -3.51
N ILE A 202 18.81 -13.36 -3.38
CA ILE A 202 19.84 -13.63 -4.39
C ILE A 202 19.86 -15.13 -4.66
N ASP A 203 19.40 -15.54 -5.84
CA ASP A 203 19.39 -16.94 -6.22
C ASP A 203 20.79 -17.44 -6.62
N LYS A 204 21.01 -18.76 -6.54
CA LYS A 204 22.29 -19.39 -6.93
C LYS A 204 22.74 -19.03 -8.35
N LYS A 205 21.79 -18.90 -9.27
CA LYS A 205 22.05 -18.55 -10.67
C LYS A 205 22.48 -17.08 -10.87
N GLU A 206 22.21 -16.23 -9.87
CA GLU A 206 22.49 -14.79 -9.91
C GLU A 206 23.85 -14.46 -9.28
N ILE A 207 24.55 -15.47 -8.80
CA ILE A 207 25.88 -15.34 -8.20
C ILE A 207 26.93 -15.43 -9.30
N ARG A 208 27.79 -14.42 -9.39
CA ARG A 208 29.00 -14.47 -10.21
C ARG A 208 30.14 -15.15 -9.47
N GLU A 209 31.06 -15.75 -10.22
CA GLU A 209 32.25 -16.38 -9.65
C GLU A 209 33.01 -15.40 -8.74
N GLY A 210 33.32 -15.83 -7.51
CA GLY A 210 34.02 -15.01 -6.50
C GLY A 210 33.14 -14.06 -5.67
N GLN A 211 31.82 -14.02 -5.87
CA GLN A 211 30.90 -13.25 -5.02
C GLN A 211 30.40 -14.06 -3.81
N PRO A 212 30.10 -13.40 -2.67
CA PRO A 212 29.56 -14.06 -1.49
C PRO A 212 28.17 -14.66 -1.75
N SER A 213 27.86 -15.63 -0.91
CA SER A 213 26.80 -16.63 -1.03
C SER A 213 25.38 -16.08 -1.25
N VAL A 214 24.52 -16.99 -1.74
CA VAL A 214 23.05 -16.91 -1.75
C VAL A 214 22.52 -16.17 -0.53
N TYR A 215 21.63 -15.21 -0.75
CA TYR A 215 20.80 -14.62 0.30
C TYR A 215 19.36 -15.11 0.15
N ARG A 216 18.83 -15.72 1.20
CA ARG A 216 17.43 -16.11 1.28
C ARG A 216 16.74 -15.28 2.34
N ALA A 217 15.81 -14.44 1.90
CA ALA A 217 14.95 -13.70 2.80
C ALA A 217 13.94 -14.64 3.46
N ASP A 218 13.73 -14.44 4.76
CA ASP A 218 12.65 -15.07 5.50
C ASP A 218 11.30 -14.37 5.26
N ALA A 219 10.24 -14.96 5.80
CA ALA A 219 8.98 -14.23 5.94
C ALA A 219 9.17 -13.08 6.94
N GLY A 220 8.52 -11.96 6.69
CA GLY A 220 8.73 -10.76 7.49
C GLY A 220 7.55 -9.82 7.51
N TRP A 221 7.77 -8.67 8.13
CA TRP A 221 6.79 -7.64 8.34
C TRP A 221 7.25 -6.31 7.74
N SER A 222 6.28 -5.51 7.31
CA SER A 222 6.47 -4.10 7.01
C SER A 222 5.42 -3.27 7.74
N ALA A 223 5.80 -2.06 8.14
CA ALA A 223 4.88 -1.02 8.56
C ALA A 223 4.63 -0.05 7.40
N GLU A 224 3.40 0.40 7.25
CA GLU A 224 2.96 1.32 6.21
C GLU A 224 2.38 2.58 6.84
N LEU A 225 2.77 3.74 6.31
CA LEU A 225 2.12 5.02 6.54
C LEU A 225 1.82 5.65 5.19
N GLU A 226 0.56 6.03 4.97
CA GLU A 226 0.15 6.80 3.80
C GLU A 226 -0.65 8.03 4.21
N LEU A 227 -0.33 9.14 3.56
CA LEU A 227 -1.05 10.41 3.67
C LEU A 227 -1.35 10.90 2.25
N ILE A 228 -2.62 11.19 1.95
CA ILE A 228 -3.03 11.79 0.69
C ILE A 228 -3.90 13.01 0.98
N ALA A 229 -3.41 14.19 0.64
CA ALA A 229 -4.16 15.43 0.69
C ALA A 229 -4.68 15.74 -0.72
N SER A 230 -5.97 16.01 -0.85
CA SER A 230 -6.60 16.41 -2.11
C SER A 230 -7.46 17.66 -1.93
N TYR A 231 -7.45 18.52 -2.94
CA TYR A 231 -8.17 19.79 -2.94
C TYR A 231 -8.86 20.00 -4.28
N ARG A 232 -10.16 20.33 -4.25
CA ARG A 232 -10.93 20.66 -5.46
C ARG A 232 -10.91 22.17 -5.69
N LEU A 233 -10.49 22.58 -6.88
CA LEU A 233 -10.44 24.00 -7.24
C LEU A 233 -11.84 24.62 -7.24
N ARG A 234 -11.92 25.93 -6.97
CA ARG A 234 -13.19 26.66 -6.90
C ARG A 234 -13.87 26.66 -8.26
N ASN A 235 -15.18 26.38 -8.28
CA ASN A 235 -16.02 26.38 -9.49
C ASN A 235 -15.45 25.51 -10.64
N SER A 236 -14.79 24.42 -10.30
CA SER A 236 -14.19 23.49 -11.26
C SER A 236 -14.29 22.06 -10.75
N ASP A 237 -14.28 21.12 -11.71
CA ASP A 237 -14.08 19.69 -11.47
C ASP A 237 -12.60 19.32 -11.47
N VAL A 238 -11.69 20.29 -11.55
CA VAL A 238 -10.26 20.03 -11.42
C VAL A 238 -9.86 19.91 -9.95
N GLY A 239 -9.07 18.88 -9.65
CA GLY A 239 -8.47 18.63 -8.36
C GLY A 239 -6.95 18.61 -8.44
N VAL A 240 -6.30 19.02 -7.36
CA VAL A 240 -4.89 18.78 -7.12
C VAL A 240 -4.74 17.87 -5.91
N TYR A 241 -3.68 17.07 -5.88
CA TYR A 241 -3.36 16.26 -4.71
C TYR A 241 -1.87 16.11 -4.55
N ALA A 242 -1.48 15.87 -3.31
CA ALA A 242 -0.14 15.47 -2.92
C ALA A 242 -0.26 14.32 -1.92
N GLY A 243 0.68 13.40 -1.96
CA GLY A 243 0.72 12.34 -0.98
C GLY A 243 2.11 11.79 -0.75
N LEU A 244 2.19 11.05 0.34
CA LEU A 244 3.36 10.38 0.87
C LEU A 244 2.94 8.95 1.18
N ARG A 245 3.75 7.99 0.76
CA ARG A 245 3.65 6.60 1.17
C ARG A 245 5.02 6.13 1.64
N HIS A 246 5.04 5.51 2.82
CA HIS A 246 6.25 5.10 3.52
C HIS A 246 6.10 3.66 3.96
N TYR A 247 7.03 2.82 3.55
CA TYR A 247 7.14 1.44 3.98
C TYR A 247 8.43 1.24 4.75
N GLN A 248 8.32 0.70 5.96
CA GLN A 248 9.45 0.30 6.78
C GLN A 248 9.42 -1.22 6.97
N TYR A 249 10.34 -1.91 6.30
CA TYR A 249 10.52 -3.34 6.39
C TYR A 249 11.44 -3.73 7.56
N ASP A 250 11.25 -4.96 8.04
CA ASP A 250 12.12 -5.59 9.04
C ASP A 250 13.39 -6.21 8.42
N GLN A 251 14.12 -6.97 9.25
CA GLN A 251 15.39 -7.63 8.92
C GLN A 251 15.30 -8.59 7.74
N SER A 252 14.13 -9.16 7.44
CA SER A 252 13.97 -10.04 6.26
C SER A 252 14.31 -9.33 4.95
N VAL A 253 14.15 -8.01 4.91
CA VAL A 253 14.49 -7.15 3.75
C VAL A 253 15.70 -6.27 4.04
N SER A 254 15.81 -5.72 5.25
CA SER A 254 16.88 -4.75 5.56
C SER A 254 18.28 -5.36 5.61
N ASP A 255 18.38 -6.67 5.86
CA ASP A 255 19.64 -7.39 5.93
C ASP A 255 20.07 -7.96 4.56
N SER A 256 19.24 -7.77 3.52
CA SER A 256 19.59 -8.17 2.16
C SER A 256 20.85 -7.43 1.67
N PRO A 257 21.80 -8.14 1.03
CA PRO A 257 22.92 -7.49 0.36
C PRO A 257 22.49 -6.54 -0.76
N LEU A 258 21.27 -6.68 -1.28
CA LEU A 258 20.73 -5.83 -2.33
C LEU A 258 20.19 -4.49 -1.81
N THR A 259 19.99 -4.33 -0.51
CA THR A 259 19.26 -3.19 0.07
C THR A 259 20.14 -2.32 0.98
N HIS A 260 19.79 -1.04 1.11
CA HIS A 260 20.36 -0.10 2.07
C HIS A 260 19.38 0.14 3.24
N GLY A 261 19.16 -0.89 4.05
CA GLY A 261 18.14 -0.87 5.10
C GLY A 261 16.76 -1.28 4.58
N GLY A 262 15.69 -0.88 5.28
CA GLY A 262 14.34 -1.38 5.02
C GLY A 262 13.34 -0.31 4.55
N LEU A 263 13.79 0.83 4.05
CA LEU A 263 12.91 1.96 3.73
C LEU A 263 12.59 2.03 2.23
N ILE A 264 11.30 2.05 1.90
CA ILE A 264 10.79 2.54 0.61
C ILE A 264 9.93 3.78 0.88
N GLN A 265 10.19 4.86 0.16
CA GLN A 265 9.40 6.09 0.30
C GLN A 265 8.98 6.62 -1.06
N GLN A 266 7.72 7.02 -1.16
CA GLN A 266 7.13 7.57 -2.36
C GLN A 266 6.45 8.90 -2.06
N TYR A 267 6.70 9.88 -2.90
CA TYR A 267 5.97 11.13 -2.94
C TYR A 267 5.24 11.21 -4.26
N PHE A 268 3.97 11.55 -4.25
CA PHE A 268 3.21 11.73 -5.47
C PHE A 268 2.47 13.05 -5.44
N THR A 269 2.48 13.74 -6.57
CA THR A 269 1.75 14.98 -6.78
C THR A 269 1.09 14.94 -8.15
N GLY A 270 -0.12 15.45 -8.26
CA GLY A 270 -0.85 15.37 -9.50
C GLY A 270 -2.02 16.32 -9.62
N VAL A 271 -2.52 16.39 -10.84
CA VAL A 271 -3.72 17.12 -11.23
C VAL A 271 -4.69 16.11 -11.84
N GLY A 272 -5.96 16.24 -11.51
CA GLY A 272 -6.99 15.34 -11.99
C GLY A 272 -8.34 16.01 -12.17
N TRP A 273 -9.30 15.24 -12.67
CA TRP A 273 -10.66 15.66 -12.86
C TRP A 273 -11.59 14.78 -12.05
N TYR A 274 -12.48 15.42 -11.31
CA TYR A 274 -13.54 14.78 -10.60
C TYR A 274 -14.63 14.35 -11.58
N PHE A 275 -15.19 13.18 -11.33
CA PHE A 275 -16.32 12.61 -12.04
C PHE A 275 -17.29 12.00 -11.03
#